data_AF-A0A0P0XJ03-F1
#
_entry.id   AF-A0A0P0XJ03-F1
#
_cell.length_a   1.000
_cell.length_b   1.000
_cell.length_c   1.000
_cell.angle_alpha   90.00
_cell.angle_beta   90.00
_cell.angle_gamma   90.00
#
_symmetry.space_group_name_H-M   'P 1'
#
loop_
_entity.id
_entity.type
_entity.pdbx_description
1 polymer ?
#
loop_
_entity_poly.entity_id
_entity_poly.type
_entity_poly.pdbx_seq_one_letter_code
_entity_poly.pdbx_strand_id
1 'polypeptide(L)'
;MAMASTYQYQQYQQLQQAQQLFQRDAQTITPEALESVKAALATSDVLDPANARATATSSSDPAAKKKAIPRRAAGQSWEDPTLTDWPDNDYRLFCGDLGNEVNDDVLSKAFSRFPSFNMARVVRDKRTGKTKGYGFVSFSNPTDLAGAIKEMNGKYVGNRPIKLRKSNWKERTDVDALERQKNHIQKKPKMPKKSILHK
;
A
#
# COMPACT_ATOMS: atom_id res chain seq x y z
N MET A 1 -64.38 -9.77 -5.70
CA MET A 1 -63.73 -9.16 -6.88
C MET A 1 -63.05 -7.81 -6.63
N ALA A 2 -63.09 -7.20 -5.43
CA ALA A 2 -62.55 -5.85 -5.20
C ALA A 2 -61.03 -5.77 -4.87
N MET A 3 -60.40 -6.87 -4.43
CA MET A 3 -59.00 -6.86 -3.98
C MET A 3 -57.99 -6.72 -5.12
N ALA A 4 -58.28 -7.20 -6.33
CA ALA A 4 -57.33 -7.16 -7.45
C ALA A 4 -57.12 -5.75 -8.02
N SER A 5 -58.12 -4.86 -7.89
CA SER A 5 -58.09 -3.52 -8.46
C SER A 5 -57.24 -2.55 -7.63
N THR A 6 -57.20 -2.73 -6.30
CA THR A 6 -56.39 -1.88 -5.41
C THR A 6 -54.90 -2.17 -5.55
N TYR A 7 -54.49 -3.44 -5.72
CA TYR A 7 -53.08 -3.79 -5.95
C TYR A 7 -52.57 -3.23 -7.29
N GLN A 8 -53.39 -3.33 -8.34
CA GLN A 8 -53.05 -2.79 -9.65
C GLN A 8 -52.90 -1.26 -9.59
N TYR A 9 -53.78 -0.57 -8.85
CA TYR A 9 -53.70 0.87 -8.64
C TYR A 9 -52.47 1.28 -7.81
N GLN A 10 -52.15 0.53 -6.75
CA GLN A 10 -50.99 0.80 -5.90
C GLN A 10 -49.67 0.58 -6.64
N GLN A 11 -49.60 -0.45 -7.50
CA GLN A 11 -48.44 -0.71 -8.34
C GLN A 11 -48.26 0.38 -9.41
N TYR A 12 -49.36 0.89 -9.98
CA TYR A 12 -49.33 1.98 -10.96
C TYR A 12 -48.83 3.31 -10.32
N GLN A 13 -49.26 3.61 -9.09
CA GLN A 13 -48.78 4.77 -8.32
C GLN A 13 -47.28 4.69 -8.04
N GLN A 14 -46.78 3.51 -7.65
CA GLN A 14 -45.35 3.31 -7.37
C GLN A 14 -44.48 3.46 -8.63
N LEU A 15 -45.00 3.01 -9.79
CA LEU A 15 -44.31 3.13 -11.07
C LEU A 15 -44.24 4.58 -11.56
N GLN A 16 -45.29 5.37 -11.34
CA GLN A 16 -45.27 6.81 -11.59
C GLN A 16 -44.28 7.55 -10.67
N GLN A 17 -44.22 7.17 -9.40
CA GLN A 17 -43.28 7.76 -8.45
C GLN A 17 -41.82 7.46 -8.83
N ALA A 18 -41.53 6.23 -9.27
CA ALA A 18 -40.21 5.86 -9.77
C ALA A 18 -39.81 6.62 -11.05
N GLN A 19 -40.76 6.83 -11.99
CA GLN A 19 -40.52 7.63 -13.19
C GLN A 19 -40.25 9.10 -12.88
N GLN A 20 -40.92 9.67 -11.87
CA GLN A 20 -40.65 11.05 -11.42
C GLN A 20 -39.28 11.18 -10.74
N LEU A 21 -38.86 10.17 -9.96
CA LEU A 21 -37.54 10.15 -9.34
C LEU A 21 -36.44 10.11 -10.41
N PHE A 22 -36.59 9.25 -11.42
CA PHE A 22 -35.64 9.13 -12.52
C PHE A 22 -35.53 10.42 -13.35
N GLN A 23 -36.64 11.14 -13.55
CA GLN A 23 -36.63 12.44 -14.24
C GLN A 23 -35.96 13.56 -13.42
N ARG A 24 -36.06 13.51 -12.07
CA ARG A 24 -35.32 14.42 -11.18
C ARG A 24 -33.81 14.15 -11.22
N ASP A 25 -33.41 12.88 -11.19
CA ASP A 25 -31.99 12.51 -11.23
C ASP A 25 -31.36 12.88 -12.58
N ALA A 26 -32.12 12.85 -13.67
CA ALA A 26 -31.68 13.30 -14.99
C ALA A 26 -31.48 14.82 -15.13
N GLN A 27 -32.06 15.64 -14.23
CA GLN A 27 -31.90 17.09 -14.21
C GLN A 27 -30.86 17.59 -13.19
N THR A 28 -30.19 16.68 -12.46
CA THR A 28 -29.15 17.04 -11.49
C THR A 28 -27.75 17.00 -12.13
N ILE A 29 -27.62 17.59 -13.32
CA ILE A 29 -26.35 18.14 -13.80
C ILE A 29 -26.60 19.63 -14.01
N THR A 30 -26.86 20.33 -12.91
CA THR A 30 -26.91 21.78 -12.91
C THR A 30 -25.47 22.30 -13.02
N PRO A 31 -25.22 23.34 -13.85
CA PRO A 31 -23.90 23.97 -13.92
C PRO A 31 -23.47 24.55 -12.55
N GLU A 32 -24.42 24.79 -11.64
CA GLU A 32 -24.19 25.23 -10.26
C GLU A 32 -23.47 24.18 -9.39
N ALA A 33 -23.72 22.88 -9.61
CA ALA A 33 -22.94 21.83 -8.94
C ALA A 33 -21.49 21.82 -9.45
N LEU A 34 -21.28 22.12 -10.74
CA LEU A 34 -19.95 22.26 -11.33
C LEU A 34 -19.26 23.56 -10.85
N GLU A 35 -20.01 24.64 -10.64
CA GLU A 35 -19.54 25.92 -10.09
C GLU A 35 -19.17 25.78 -8.61
N SER A 36 -19.94 25.03 -7.82
CA SER A 36 -19.65 24.78 -6.40
C SER A 36 -18.43 23.86 -6.23
N VAL A 37 -18.26 22.87 -7.11
CA VAL A 37 -17.04 22.06 -7.17
C VAL A 37 -15.84 22.88 -7.69
N LYS A 38 -16.04 23.78 -8.66
CA LYS A 38 -14.99 24.70 -9.14
C LYS A 38 -14.62 25.76 -8.10
N ALA A 39 -15.57 26.29 -7.34
CA ALA A 39 -15.36 27.27 -6.29
C ALA A 39 -14.66 26.62 -5.09
N ALA A 40 -15.04 25.39 -4.71
CA ALA A 40 -14.31 24.61 -3.70
C ALA A 40 -12.86 24.30 -4.14
N LEU A 41 -12.64 24.07 -5.44
CA LEU A 41 -11.29 23.96 -6.01
C LEU A 41 -10.55 25.31 -6.04
N ALA A 42 -11.25 26.42 -6.27
CA ALA A 42 -10.66 27.75 -6.39
C ALA A 42 -10.34 28.42 -5.04
N THR A 43 -10.95 27.99 -3.93
CA THR A 43 -10.67 28.56 -2.59
C THR A 43 -9.57 27.84 -1.81
N SER A 44 -8.89 26.84 -2.40
CA SER A 44 -7.86 26.07 -1.66
C SER A 44 -6.48 26.06 -2.30
N ASP A 45 -6.26 26.81 -3.39
CA ASP A 45 -4.94 27.02 -3.99
C ASP A 45 -4.56 28.51 -3.93
N VAL A 46 -4.30 29.00 -2.72
CA VAL A 46 -3.26 30.01 -2.52
C VAL A 46 -1.99 29.22 -2.24
N LEU A 47 -1.17 29.11 -3.28
CA LEU A 47 0.13 28.46 -3.28
C LEU A 47 1.05 29.09 -2.24
N ASP A 48 1.45 28.30 -1.24
CA ASP A 48 2.85 28.23 -0.84
C ASP A 48 3.48 27.06 -1.64
N PRO A 49 4.57 27.28 -2.39
CA PRO A 49 4.99 26.39 -3.46
C PRO A 49 5.81 25.22 -2.91
N ALA A 50 5.15 24.13 -2.54
CA ALA A 50 5.81 22.84 -2.37
C ALA A 50 4.84 21.70 -2.63
N ASN A 51 5.05 21.02 -3.76
CA ASN A 51 4.67 19.64 -4.01
C ASN A 51 3.25 19.38 -4.58
N ALA A 52 3.05 19.64 -5.88
CA ALA A 52 2.17 18.81 -6.68
C ALA A 52 2.52 18.81 -8.18
N ARG A 53 2.96 17.63 -8.64
CA ARG A 53 2.50 16.92 -9.86
C ARG A 53 3.52 16.67 -10.98
N ALA A 54 3.95 15.41 -11.07
CA ALA A 54 4.17 14.68 -12.32
C ALA A 54 3.92 13.18 -12.03
N THR A 55 2.78 12.59 -12.38
CA THR A 55 2.54 11.87 -13.65
C THR A 55 3.79 11.35 -14.33
N ALA A 56 3.89 10.01 -14.35
CA ALA A 56 4.69 9.15 -15.21
C ALA A 56 5.49 9.85 -16.33
N THR A 57 6.80 9.95 -16.15
CA THR A 57 7.83 9.95 -17.19
C THR A 57 9.15 9.61 -16.49
N SER A 58 9.91 8.68 -17.07
CA SER A 58 11.29 8.38 -16.69
C SER A 58 12.14 9.63 -16.59
N SER A 59 13.09 9.66 -15.64
CA SER A 59 14.07 10.73 -15.34
C SER A 59 13.48 11.91 -14.55
N SER A 60 14.12 12.52 -13.56
CA SER A 60 15.41 12.36 -12.89
C SER A 60 15.44 13.44 -11.82
N ASP A 61 15.52 13.10 -10.53
CA ASP A 61 15.92 14.06 -9.49
C ASP A 61 16.95 13.42 -8.55
N PRO A 62 18.11 14.08 -8.33
CA PRO A 62 19.25 13.45 -7.68
C PRO A 62 19.22 13.65 -6.16
N ALA A 63 19.63 12.60 -5.45
CA ALA A 63 20.16 12.66 -4.08
C ALA A 63 19.19 12.72 -2.88
N ALA A 64 18.17 11.86 -2.85
CA ALA A 64 17.85 11.14 -1.62
C ALA A 64 18.11 9.65 -1.84
N LYS A 65 19.38 9.25 -1.67
CA LYS A 65 19.83 7.86 -1.82
C LYS A 65 19.06 6.98 -0.82
N LYS A 66 17.91 6.42 -1.23
CA LYS A 66 17.25 5.31 -0.53
C LYS A 66 18.28 4.19 -0.49
N LYS A 67 18.88 3.98 0.68
CA LYS A 67 20.02 3.08 0.85
C LYS A 67 19.51 1.65 0.65
N ALA A 68 19.79 1.10 -0.52
CA ALA A 68 19.47 -0.27 -0.84
C ALA A 68 20.23 -1.21 0.10
N ILE A 69 19.53 -2.18 0.68
CA ILE A 69 20.13 -3.13 1.62
C ILE A 69 20.82 -4.22 0.79
N PRO A 70 22.16 -4.38 0.90
CA PRO A 70 22.88 -5.39 0.15
C PRO A 70 22.51 -6.79 0.66
N ARG A 71 22.05 -7.67 -0.25
CA ARG A 71 21.82 -9.09 0.05
C ARG A 71 22.94 -9.93 -0.56
N ARG A 72 23.42 -10.93 0.18
CA ARG A 72 24.45 -11.88 -0.28
C ARG A 72 23.83 -13.27 -0.47
N ALA A 73 23.95 -13.82 -1.68
CA ALA A 73 23.63 -15.22 -1.95
C ALA A 73 24.60 -15.74 -3.02
N ALA A 74 25.22 -16.91 -2.79
CA ALA A 74 26.13 -17.57 -3.74
C ALA A 74 27.23 -16.66 -4.34
N GLY A 75 27.85 -15.80 -3.54
CA GLY A 75 28.96 -14.93 -3.96
C GLY A 75 28.55 -13.67 -4.75
N GLN A 76 27.27 -13.47 -5.05
CA GLN A 76 26.76 -12.26 -5.68
C GLN A 76 26.04 -11.36 -4.67
N SER A 77 26.30 -10.05 -4.74
CA SER A 77 25.58 -9.02 -4.01
C SER A 77 24.52 -8.37 -4.91
N TRP A 78 23.27 -8.31 -4.44
CA TRP A 78 22.20 -7.59 -5.13
C TRP A 78 21.50 -6.62 -4.19
N GLU A 79 21.18 -5.43 -4.73
CA GLU A 79 20.51 -4.34 -4.04
C GLU A 79 18.99 -4.45 -4.19
N ASP A 80 18.28 -4.67 -3.08
CA ASP A 80 16.81 -4.69 -3.07
C ASP A 80 16.25 -3.35 -2.57
N PRO A 81 15.61 -2.53 -3.42
CA PRO A 81 14.98 -1.30 -2.97
C PRO A 81 13.69 -1.55 -2.15
N THR A 82 13.08 -2.73 -2.26
CA THR A 82 11.82 -3.05 -1.54
C THR A 82 12.04 -3.31 -0.06
N LEU A 83 13.30 -3.47 0.35
CA LEU A 83 13.71 -3.70 1.73
C LEU A 83 13.62 -2.42 2.59
N THR A 84 13.74 -1.24 1.98
CA THR A 84 13.64 0.06 2.65
C THR A 84 12.21 0.45 3.01
N ASP A 85 11.20 -0.14 2.34
CA ASP A 85 9.79 0.19 2.58
C ASP A 85 9.21 -0.53 3.82
N TRP A 86 9.97 -1.45 4.43
CA TRP A 86 9.50 -2.20 5.59
C TRP A 86 9.81 -1.46 6.91
N PRO A 87 8.97 -1.62 7.94
CA PRO A 87 9.23 -1.03 9.25
C PRO A 87 10.55 -1.52 9.85
N ASP A 88 11.25 -0.63 10.56
CA ASP A 88 12.43 -0.99 11.34
C ASP A 88 12.06 -1.91 12.52
N ASN A 89 12.97 -2.81 12.88
CA ASN A 89 12.84 -3.77 13.99
C ASN A 89 11.58 -4.67 13.91
N ASP A 90 11.17 -5.04 12.70
CA ASP A 90 9.99 -5.86 12.49
C ASP A 90 10.23 -7.37 12.61
N TYR A 91 9.13 -8.13 12.65
CA TYR A 91 9.14 -9.58 12.59
C TYR A 91 8.41 -10.02 11.33
N ARG A 92 9.19 -10.48 10.33
CA ARG A 92 8.62 -10.91 9.05
C ARG A 92 8.22 -12.38 9.09
N LEU A 93 7.02 -12.62 8.62
CA LEU A 93 6.44 -13.91 8.35
C LEU A 93 6.50 -14.19 6.85
N PHE A 94 6.97 -15.38 6.48
CA PHE A 94 6.93 -15.86 5.10
C PHE A 94 5.57 -16.50 4.83
N CYS A 95 4.91 -16.04 3.78
CA CYS A 95 3.62 -16.52 3.30
C CYS A 95 3.81 -17.19 1.94
N GLY A 96 3.84 -18.51 1.91
CA GLY A 96 3.99 -19.29 0.67
C GLY A 96 2.67 -19.87 0.18
N ASP A 97 2.74 -20.42 -1.04
CA ASP A 97 1.63 -21.12 -1.70
C ASP A 97 0.42 -20.23 -2.04
N LEU A 98 0.67 -18.93 -2.24
CA LEU A 98 -0.36 -17.96 -2.58
C LEU A 98 -0.87 -18.19 -4.02
N GLY A 99 -2.16 -17.99 -4.24
CA GLY A 99 -2.77 -18.01 -5.58
C GLY A 99 -2.44 -16.76 -6.39
N ASN A 100 -2.73 -16.80 -7.70
CA ASN A 100 -2.48 -15.68 -8.61
C ASN A 100 -3.39 -14.49 -8.35
N GLU A 101 -4.55 -14.75 -7.76
CA GLU A 101 -5.54 -13.78 -7.31
C GLU A 101 -5.14 -13.04 -6.03
N VAL A 102 -4.15 -13.55 -5.28
CA VAL A 102 -3.76 -12.96 -4.00
C VAL A 102 -2.86 -11.75 -4.22
N ASN A 103 -3.35 -10.58 -3.82
CA ASN A 103 -2.64 -9.32 -3.84
C ASN A 103 -2.28 -8.84 -2.43
N ASP A 104 -1.50 -7.76 -2.35
CA ASP A 104 -1.03 -7.15 -1.11
C ASP A 104 -2.22 -6.77 -0.21
N ASP A 105 -3.31 -6.26 -0.79
CA ASP A 105 -4.55 -5.93 -0.08
C ASP A 105 -5.25 -7.14 0.51
N VAL A 106 -5.31 -8.25 -0.25
CA VAL A 106 -5.95 -9.49 0.19
C VAL A 106 -5.17 -10.08 1.36
N LEU A 107 -3.85 -10.11 1.23
CA LEU A 107 -2.97 -10.58 2.29
C LEU A 107 -3.06 -9.66 3.52
N SER A 108 -3.08 -8.34 3.32
CA SER A 108 -3.24 -7.38 4.41
C SER A 108 -4.55 -7.58 5.16
N LYS A 109 -5.68 -7.72 4.47
CA LYS A 109 -6.99 -7.99 5.09
C LYS A 109 -7.04 -9.32 5.85
N ALA A 110 -6.34 -10.35 5.36
CA ALA A 110 -6.28 -11.63 6.05
C ALA A 110 -5.53 -11.56 7.39
N PHE A 111 -4.51 -10.70 7.49
CA PHE A 111 -3.67 -10.56 8.67
C PHE A 111 -3.98 -9.32 9.53
N SER A 112 -4.85 -8.41 9.09
CA SER A 112 -5.25 -7.21 9.84
C SER A 112 -6.02 -7.53 11.13
N ARG A 113 -6.48 -8.77 11.32
CA ARG A 113 -7.09 -9.23 12.56
C ARG A 113 -6.11 -9.32 13.73
N PHE A 114 -4.81 -9.38 13.45
CA PHE A 114 -3.77 -9.42 14.46
C PHE A 114 -3.36 -7.98 14.82
N PRO A 115 -3.33 -7.61 16.12
CA PRO A 115 -3.14 -6.23 16.53
C PRO A 115 -1.76 -5.67 16.21
N SER A 116 -0.73 -6.52 16.12
CA SER A 116 0.62 -6.10 15.74
C SER A 116 0.91 -6.19 14.24
N PHE A 117 -0.09 -6.37 13.39
CA PHE A 117 0.10 -6.33 11.93
C PHE A 117 0.55 -4.94 11.48
N ASN A 118 1.64 -4.87 10.71
CA ASN A 118 2.16 -3.61 10.18
C ASN A 118 1.99 -3.49 8.67
N MET A 119 2.49 -4.47 7.91
CA MET A 119 2.56 -4.39 6.45
C MET A 119 2.50 -5.79 5.83
N ALA A 120 1.88 -5.93 4.66
CA ALA A 120 2.01 -7.12 3.83
C ALA A 120 2.44 -6.75 2.41
N ARG A 121 3.25 -7.61 1.77
CA ARG A 121 3.64 -7.47 0.36
C ARG A 121 3.73 -8.83 -0.32
N VAL A 122 3.13 -8.95 -1.50
CA VAL A 122 3.26 -10.11 -2.37
C VAL A 122 4.38 -9.87 -3.36
N VAL A 123 5.30 -10.84 -3.49
CA VAL A 123 6.41 -10.70 -4.42
C VAL A 123 5.95 -11.04 -5.83
N ARG A 124 6.12 -10.07 -6.73
CA ARG A 124 5.82 -10.21 -8.16
C ARG A 124 7.09 -10.14 -8.99
N ASP A 125 7.07 -10.80 -10.13
CA ASP A 125 8.07 -10.62 -11.16
C ASP A 125 7.94 -9.21 -11.76
N LYS A 126 9.04 -8.45 -11.76
CA LYS A 126 9.08 -7.07 -12.27
C LYS A 126 8.85 -6.98 -13.78
N ARG A 127 9.17 -8.04 -14.54
CA ARG A 127 9.02 -8.05 -16.00
C ARG A 127 7.63 -8.46 -16.43
N THR A 128 7.05 -9.45 -15.76
CA THR A 128 5.75 -10.03 -16.17
C THR A 128 4.58 -9.54 -15.33
N GLY A 129 4.82 -8.90 -14.18
CA GLY A 129 3.80 -8.48 -13.23
C GLY A 129 3.11 -9.62 -12.48
N LYS A 130 3.42 -10.88 -12.82
CA LYS A 130 2.81 -12.07 -12.23
C LYS A 130 3.36 -12.30 -10.82
N THR A 131 2.52 -12.77 -9.92
CA THR A 131 2.96 -13.19 -8.58
C THR A 131 3.90 -14.39 -8.67
N LYS A 132 4.87 -14.43 -7.76
CA LYS A 132 5.75 -15.58 -7.59
C LYS A 132 5.14 -16.63 -6.64
N GLY A 133 3.90 -16.44 -6.19
CA GLY A 133 3.19 -17.35 -5.28
C GLY A 133 3.66 -17.27 -3.82
N TYR A 134 4.37 -16.20 -3.46
CA TYR A 134 4.77 -15.95 -2.07
C TYR A 134 4.80 -14.46 -1.73
N GLY A 135 4.70 -14.16 -0.45
CA GLY A 135 4.73 -12.83 0.11
C GLY A 135 5.34 -12.81 1.51
N PHE A 136 5.41 -11.61 2.06
CA PHE A 136 5.87 -11.37 3.42
C PHE A 136 4.85 -10.53 4.17
N VAL A 137 4.71 -10.81 5.46
CA VAL A 137 3.90 -10.03 6.39
C VAL A 137 4.78 -9.59 7.54
N SER A 138 4.68 -8.34 7.95
CA SER A 138 5.46 -7.73 9.01
C SER A 138 4.60 -7.54 10.26
N PHE A 139 5.12 -7.98 11.40
CA PHE A 139 4.52 -7.79 12.71
C PHE A 139 5.43 -6.98 13.63
N SER A 140 4.84 -6.19 14.52
CA SER A 140 5.56 -5.50 15.60
C SER A 140 5.94 -6.44 16.75
N ASN A 141 5.17 -7.51 17.00
CA ASN A 141 5.35 -8.40 18.15
C ASN A 141 5.66 -9.85 17.69
N PRO A 142 6.71 -10.50 18.22
CA PRO A 142 7.01 -11.90 17.88
C PRO A 142 5.95 -12.89 18.38
N THR A 143 5.25 -12.58 19.47
CA THR A 143 4.20 -13.44 20.03
C THR A 143 3.03 -13.59 19.07
N ASP A 144 2.58 -12.47 18.50
CA ASP A 144 1.49 -12.47 17.52
C ASP A 144 1.91 -13.14 16.21
N LEU A 145 3.17 -13.00 15.78
CA LEU A 145 3.69 -13.75 14.63
C LEU A 145 3.57 -15.26 14.87
N ALA A 146 3.93 -15.75 16.05
CA ALA A 146 3.80 -17.16 16.39
C ALA A 146 2.32 -17.60 16.47
N GLY A 147 1.45 -16.75 17.02
CA GLY A 147 -0.01 -16.96 17.01
C GLY A 147 -0.57 -17.05 15.59
N ALA A 148 -0.16 -16.13 14.71
CA ALA A 148 -0.57 -16.11 13.31
C ALA A 148 -0.13 -17.38 12.56
N ILE A 149 1.08 -17.89 12.82
CA ILE A 149 1.50 -19.20 12.26
C ILE A 149 0.56 -20.31 12.73
N LYS A 150 0.26 -20.39 14.03
CA LYS A 150 -0.59 -21.46 14.57
C LYS A 150 -2.01 -21.41 14.03
N GLU A 151 -2.57 -20.21 13.89
CA GLU A 151 -3.98 -20.03 13.52
C GLU A 151 -4.22 -20.03 12.01
N MET A 152 -3.34 -19.36 11.25
CA MET A 152 -3.56 -19.11 9.81
C MET A 152 -2.86 -20.12 8.91
N ASN A 153 -1.91 -20.92 9.41
CA ASN A 153 -1.23 -21.89 8.57
C ASN A 153 -2.20 -22.98 8.09
N GLY A 154 -2.25 -23.19 6.78
CA GLY A 154 -3.20 -24.09 6.13
C GLY A 154 -4.59 -23.50 5.90
N LYS A 155 -4.88 -22.26 6.32
CA LYS A 155 -6.14 -21.58 6.01
C LYS A 155 -6.17 -21.13 4.55
N TYR A 156 -7.35 -21.06 3.97
CA TYR A 156 -7.51 -20.58 2.60
C TYR A 156 -7.38 -19.06 2.55
N VAL A 157 -6.48 -18.57 1.71
CA VAL A 157 -6.34 -17.16 1.35
C VAL A 157 -6.42 -17.09 -0.18
N GLY A 158 -7.55 -16.63 -0.69
CA GLY A 158 -7.92 -16.86 -2.09
C GLY A 158 -8.35 -18.31 -2.31
N ASN A 159 -7.82 -18.95 -3.35
CA ASN A 159 -8.22 -20.28 -3.79
C ASN A 159 -7.27 -21.38 -3.30
N ARG A 160 -6.26 -21.04 -2.50
CA ARG A 160 -5.20 -21.97 -2.06
C ARG A 160 -4.96 -21.86 -0.55
N PRO A 161 -4.61 -22.96 0.13
CA PRO A 161 -4.22 -22.93 1.54
C PRO A 161 -2.83 -22.30 1.70
N ILE A 162 -2.74 -21.29 2.57
CA ILE A 162 -1.50 -20.55 2.82
C ILE A 162 -0.51 -21.37 3.64
N LYS A 163 0.78 -21.33 3.28
CA LYS A 163 1.86 -21.97 4.04
C LYS A 163 2.69 -20.92 4.77
N LEU A 164 2.66 -20.93 6.09
CA LEU A 164 3.32 -19.92 6.93
C LEU A 164 4.60 -20.46 7.55
N ARG A 165 5.67 -19.65 7.49
CA ARG A 165 6.97 -19.95 8.12
C ARG A 165 7.60 -18.67 8.67
N LYS A 166 8.44 -18.79 9.69
CA LYS A 166 9.28 -17.66 10.13
C LYS A 166 10.21 -17.25 8.99
N SER A 167 10.34 -15.95 8.73
CA SER A 167 11.22 -15.46 7.66
C SER A 167 12.67 -15.36 8.14
N ASN A 168 13.61 -15.83 7.31
CA ASN A 168 15.06 -15.69 7.53
C ASN A 168 15.60 -14.34 7.03
N TRP A 169 14.79 -13.29 7.07
CA TRP A 169 15.16 -11.99 6.50
C TRP A 169 16.38 -11.39 7.21
N LYS A 170 16.52 -11.58 8.53
CA LYS A 170 17.69 -11.12 9.31
C LYS A 170 18.97 -11.85 8.90
N GLU A 171 18.89 -13.15 8.64
CA GLU A 171 20.04 -13.98 8.23
C GLU A 171 20.54 -13.63 6.82
N ARG A 172 19.62 -13.24 5.93
CA ARG A 172 19.96 -12.81 4.56
C ARG A 172 20.38 -11.35 4.45
N THR A 173 20.19 -10.58 5.51
CA THR A 173 20.60 -9.18 5.59
C THR A 173 21.99 -9.13 6.19
N ASP A 174 22.96 -8.59 5.46
CA ASP A 174 24.32 -8.40 5.99
C ASP A 174 24.30 -7.25 7.01
N VAL A 175 24.01 -7.59 8.26
CA VAL A 175 23.87 -6.64 9.37
C VAL A 175 25.17 -5.85 9.62
N ASP A 176 26.32 -6.51 9.45
CA ASP A 176 27.65 -5.89 9.52
C ASP A 176 27.85 -4.84 8.43
N ALA A 177 27.44 -5.13 7.19
CA ALA A 177 27.49 -4.16 6.10
C ALA A 177 26.56 -2.97 6.35
N LEU A 178 25.36 -3.20 6.91
CA LEU A 178 24.40 -2.15 7.25
C LEU A 178 24.92 -1.23 8.36
N GLU A 179 25.59 -1.80 9.37
CA GLU A 179 26.16 -1.04 10.49
C GLU A 179 27.40 -0.23 10.08
N ARG A 180 28.26 -0.79 9.22
CA ARG A 180 29.37 -0.04 8.59
C ARG A 180 28.86 1.16 7.80
N GLN A 181 27.76 1.00 7.07
CA GLN A 181 27.12 2.09 6.33
C GLN A 181 26.55 3.15 7.28
N LYS A 182 25.90 2.74 8.39
CA LYS A 182 25.36 3.66 9.40
C LYS A 182 26.45 4.51 10.06
N ASN A 183 27.60 3.91 10.36
CA ASN A 183 28.76 4.60 10.94
C ASN A 183 29.47 5.53 9.94
N HIS A 184 29.47 5.22 8.65
CA HIS A 184 30.09 6.07 7.63
C HIS A 184 29.27 7.34 7.33
N ILE A 185 27.94 7.30 7.45
CA ILE A 185 27.09 8.52 7.32
C ILE A 185 27.26 9.47 8.51
N GLN A 186 27.47 8.97 9.72
CA GLN A 186 27.62 9.83 10.91
C GLN A 186 28.98 10.55 10.97
N LYS A 187 30.02 10.01 10.33
CA LYS A 187 31.37 10.61 10.30
C LYS A 187 31.59 11.65 9.20
N LYS A 188 30.58 12.07 8.44
CA LYS A 188 30.77 13.16 7.46
C LYS A 188 31.03 14.49 8.20
N PRO A 189 32.19 15.14 8.01
CA PRO A 189 32.48 16.41 8.67
C PRO A 189 31.53 17.50 8.15
N LYS A 190 30.86 18.22 9.06
CA LYS A 190 30.10 19.44 8.72
C LYS A 190 31.08 20.45 8.12
N MET A 191 30.85 20.87 6.88
CA MET A 191 31.67 21.92 6.26
C MET A 191 31.48 23.25 7.02
N PRO A 192 32.55 24.02 7.27
CA PRO A 192 32.42 25.32 7.91
C PRO A 192 31.73 26.32 6.97
N LYS A 193 30.74 27.04 7.50
CA LYS A 193 30.04 28.12 6.79
C LYS A 193 31.05 29.23 6.49
N LYS A 194 31.28 29.54 5.22
CA LYS A 194 32.06 30.73 4.82
C LYS A 194 31.29 31.97 5.22
N SER A 195 31.82 32.77 6.13
CA SER A 195 31.33 34.11 6.42
C SER A 195 31.71 35.03 5.26
N ILE A 196 30.71 35.57 4.57
CA ILE A 196 30.91 36.63 3.57
C ILE A 196 30.98 37.95 4.35
N LEU A 197 32.19 38.47 4.52
CA LEU A 197 32.43 39.78 5.12
C LEU A 197 32.15 40.86 4.06
N HIS A 198 31.13 41.68 4.28
CA HIS A 198 30.88 42.89 3.50
C HIS A 198 31.54 44.09 4.20
N LYS A 199 32.44 44.80 3.52
CA LYS A 199 32.60 46.26 3.57
C LYS A 199 33.62 46.75 2.54
#